data_AF-A0A2V8QY30-F1
#
_entry.id   AF-A0A2V8QY30-F1
#
_cell.length_a   1.000
_cell.length_b   1.000
_cell.length_c   1.000
_cell.angle_alpha   90.00
_cell.angle_beta   90.00
_cell.angle_gamma   90.00
#
_symmetry.space_group_name_H-M   'P 1'
#
loop_
_entity.id
_entity.type
_entity.pdbx_description
1 polymer ?
#
loop_
_entity_poly.entity_id
_entity_poly.type
_entity_poly.pdbx_seq_one_letter_code
_entity_poly.pdbx_strand_id
1 'polypeptide(L)'
;MMNSRPKILAFAGSLRERSLNKRVLKTAIRGAEKAGAEVTYIDLRDYPMPMYNSDDHERDGFDEKALKLQGLLTEHDGLLIASPEYNGSLPAALKNANDWASRPSDRYERSRIFQGKVAAMMTASP
;
A
#
# COMPACT_ATOMS: atom_id res chain seq x y z
N MET A 1 -5.77 -28.69 -1.39
CA MET A 1 -6.33 -27.32 -1.43
C MET A 1 -5.33 -26.45 -2.17
N MET A 2 -5.78 -25.53 -3.03
CA MET A 2 -4.96 -24.91 -4.08
C MET A 2 -3.63 -24.34 -3.55
N ASN A 3 -2.53 -24.89 -4.07
CA ASN A 3 -1.15 -24.43 -3.90
C ASN A 3 -0.94 -23.12 -4.70
N SER A 4 -1.69 -22.07 -4.41
CA SER A 4 -1.42 -20.74 -4.99
C SER A 4 -0.31 -20.06 -4.19
N ARG A 5 0.74 -19.59 -4.88
CA ARG A 5 1.77 -18.75 -4.26
C ARG A 5 1.10 -17.50 -3.68
N PRO A 6 1.34 -17.14 -2.41
CA PRO A 6 0.76 -15.93 -1.82
C PRO A 6 1.18 -14.69 -2.61
N LYS A 7 0.23 -13.84 -2.97
CA LYS A 7 0.49 -12.56 -3.62
C LYS A 7 0.64 -11.46 -2.58
N ILE A 8 1.76 -10.76 -2.57
CA ILE A 8 2.08 -9.76 -1.57
C ILE A 8 2.32 -8.40 -2.22
N LEU A 9 1.57 -7.39 -1.82
CA LEU A 9 1.80 -6.00 -2.24
C LEU A 9 2.78 -5.34 -1.28
N ALA A 10 3.87 -4.78 -1.80
CA ALA A 10 4.92 -4.15 -1.01
C ALA A 10 5.08 -2.68 -1.36
N PHE A 11 4.99 -1.78 -0.38
CA PHE A 11 5.21 -0.35 -0.58
C PHE A 11 5.73 0.34 0.69
N ALA A 12 6.38 1.49 0.49
CA ALA A 12 6.90 2.30 1.58
C ALA A 12 6.10 3.61 1.71
N GLY A 13 5.85 4.05 2.94
CA GLY A 13 5.20 5.34 3.23
C GLY A 13 6.06 6.56 2.93
N SER A 14 7.33 6.38 2.58
CA SER A 14 8.25 7.47 2.24
C SER A 14 8.26 7.74 0.75
N LEU A 15 8.06 9.00 0.36
CA LEU A 15 8.25 9.45 -1.03
C LEU A 15 9.72 9.75 -1.36
N ARG A 16 10.64 9.75 -0.39
CA ARG A 16 12.06 10.04 -0.67
C ARG A 16 12.66 8.97 -1.57
N GLU A 17 13.50 9.37 -2.53
CA GLU A 17 14.18 8.42 -3.42
C GLU A 17 15.15 7.52 -2.64
N ARG A 18 15.97 8.15 -1.79
CA ARG A 18 16.97 7.49 -0.94
C ARG A 18 16.42 7.14 0.45
N SER A 19 15.21 6.59 0.50
CA SER A 19 14.56 6.22 1.76
C SER A 19 15.19 4.97 2.39
N LEU A 20 15.57 5.04 3.67
CA LEU A 20 15.97 3.87 4.46
C LEU A 20 14.85 2.82 4.54
N ASN A 21 13.60 3.27 4.62
CA ASN A 21 12.43 2.40 4.67
C ASN A 21 12.23 1.63 3.36
N LYS A 22 12.50 2.24 2.19
CA LYS A 22 12.53 1.52 0.91
C LYS A 22 13.63 0.45 0.89
N ARG A 23 14.78 0.68 1.53
CA ARG A 23 15.87 -0.30 1.62
C ARG A 23 15.50 -1.49 2.50
N VAL A 24 14.92 -1.25 3.68
CA VAL A 24 14.44 -2.31 4.57
C VAL A 24 13.31 -3.11 3.91
N LEU A 25 12.37 -2.44 3.25
CA LEU A 25 11.31 -3.10 2.48
C LEU A 25 11.87 -4.03 1.42
N LYS A 26 12.87 -3.60 0.65
CA LYS A 26 13.54 -4.45 -0.35
C LYS A 26 14.19 -5.69 0.28
N THR A 27 14.64 -5.62 1.53
CA THR A 27 15.11 -6.80 2.27
C THR A 27 13.98 -7.74 2.65
N ALA A 28 12.85 -7.20 3.12
CA ALA A 28 11.66 -8.00 3.42
C ALA A 28 11.08 -8.67 2.16
N ILE A 29 11.04 -7.96 1.03
CA ILE A 29 10.64 -8.50 -0.29
C ILE A 29 11.47 -9.73 -0.63
N ARG A 30 12.81 -9.64 -0.59
CA ARG A 30 13.70 -10.79 -0.84
C ARG A 30 13.44 -11.95 0.11
N GLY A 31 13.09 -11.67 1.36
CA GLY A 31 12.71 -12.69 2.34
C GLY A 31 11.41 -13.40 1.97
N ALA A 32 10.38 -12.64 1.59
CA ALA A 32 9.10 -13.17 1.16
C ALA A 32 9.20 -14.01 -0.13
N GLU A 33 9.96 -13.53 -1.12
CA GLU A 33 10.23 -14.26 -2.37
C GLU A 33 10.96 -15.60 -2.09
N LYS A 34 11.97 -15.59 -1.21
CA LYS A 34 12.66 -16.82 -0.77
C LYS A 34 11.72 -17.79 -0.05
N ALA A 35 10.70 -17.29 0.64
CA ALA A 35 9.67 -18.09 1.28
C ALA A 35 8.56 -18.57 0.31
N GLY A 36 8.63 -18.20 -0.98
CA GLY A 36 7.73 -18.65 -2.03
C GLY A 36 6.58 -17.71 -2.39
N ALA A 37 6.57 -16.47 -1.88
CA ALA A 37 5.59 -15.46 -2.25
C ALA A 37 5.87 -14.83 -3.62
N GLU A 38 4.82 -14.43 -4.32
CA GLU A 38 4.89 -13.52 -5.47
C GLU A 38 4.72 -12.09 -4.95
N VAL A 39 5.71 -11.23 -5.18
CA VAL A 39 5.71 -9.89 -4.59
C VAL A 39 5.62 -8.81 -5.66
N THR A 40 4.60 -7.96 -5.56
CA THR A 40 4.48 -6.75 -6.37
C THR A 40 4.98 -5.57 -5.55
N TYR A 41 6.07 -4.95 -5.99
CA TYR A 41 6.58 -3.72 -5.39
C TYR A 41 6.03 -2.50 -6.12
N ILE A 42 5.50 -1.53 -5.37
CA ILE A 42 5.15 -0.20 -5.89
C ILE A 42 5.86 0.91 -5.11
N ASP A 43 6.15 2.00 -5.80
CA ASP A 43 6.58 3.25 -5.18
C ASP A 43 5.37 4.20 -5.12
N LEU A 44 4.98 4.64 -3.92
CA LEU A 44 3.85 5.58 -3.78
C LEU A 44 4.08 6.90 -4.52
N ARG A 45 5.32 7.23 -4.91
CA ARG A 45 5.61 8.36 -5.81
C ARG A 45 4.91 8.26 -7.17
N ASP A 46 4.65 7.05 -7.65
CA ASP A 46 4.02 6.81 -8.97
C ASP A 46 2.47 6.95 -8.90
N TYR A 47 1.96 7.17 -7.68
CA TYR A 47 0.56 7.34 -7.33
C TYR A 47 0.34 8.71 -6.65
N PRO A 48 0.64 9.83 -7.32
CA PRO A 48 0.32 11.14 -6.78
C PRO A 48 -1.21 11.28 -6.73
N MET A 49 -1.77 11.12 -5.55
CA MET A 49 -3.19 11.37 -5.28
C MET A 49 -3.33 12.75 -4.64
N PRO A 50 -4.40 13.51 -4.94
CA PRO A 50 -4.73 14.69 -4.14
C PRO A 50 -4.94 14.29 -2.68
N MET A 51 -4.81 15.24 -1.77
CA MET A 51 -5.19 15.00 -0.38
C MET A 51 -6.65 14.60 -0.33
N TYR A 52 -6.96 13.50 0.36
CA TYR A 52 -8.33 13.02 0.47
C TYR A 52 -9.20 14.09 1.14
N ASN A 53 -10.31 14.39 0.49
CA ASN A 53 -11.38 15.24 0.98
C ASN A 53 -12.70 14.57 0.58
N SER A 54 -13.62 14.40 1.54
CA SER A 54 -14.93 13.76 1.27
C SER A 54 -15.74 14.54 0.26
N ASP A 55 -15.74 15.86 0.34
CA ASP A 55 -16.58 16.71 -0.53
C ASP A 55 -16.07 16.65 -1.98
N ASP A 56 -14.76 16.65 -2.15
CA ASP A 56 -14.13 16.49 -3.47
C ASP A 56 -14.38 15.08 -4.02
N HIS A 57 -14.29 14.05 -3.17
CA HIS A 57 -14.58 12.67 -3.57
C HIS A 57 -16.05 12.46 -3.97
N GLU A 58 -17.00 13.04 -3.22
CA GLU A 58 -18.43 12.94 -3.53
C GLU A 58 -18.79 13.68 -4.81
N ARG A 59 -18.13 14.83 -5.07
CA ARG A 59 -18.35 15.64 -6.27
C ARG A 59 -17.71 15.02 -7.51
N ASP A 60 -16.45 14.60 -7.42
CA ASP A 60 -15.62 14.25 -8.57
C ASP A 60 -15.42 12.73 -8.74
N GLY A 61 -15.81 11.93 -7.73
CA GLY A 61 -15.60 10.49 -7.70
C GLY A 61 -14.20 10.10 -7.23
N PHE A 62 -13.71 8.94 -7.66
CA PHE A 62 -12.37 8.48 -7.31
C PHE A 62 -11.31 9.05 -8.26
N ASP A 63 -10.18 9.47 -7.68
CA ASP A 63 -8.95 9.68 -8.44
C ASP A 63 -8.47 8.36 -9.10
N GLU A 64 -7.96 8.44 -10.33
CA GLU A 64 -7.52 7.25 -11.06
C GLU A 64 -6.36 6.51 -10.38
N LYS A 65 -5.45 7.22 -9.70
CA LYS A 65 -4.35 6.61 -8.95
C LYS A 65 -4.87 5.92 -7.70
N ALA A 66 -5.91 6.47 -7.06
CA ALA A 66 -6.60 5.81 -5.97
C ALA A 66 -7.26 4.50 -6.43
N LEU A 67 -7.95 4.48 -7.58
CA LEU A 67 -8.53 3.25 -8.13
C LEU A 67 -7.48 2.22 -8.51
N LYS A 68 -6.35 2.64 -9.08
CA LYS A 68 -5.23 1.74 -9.38
C LYS A 68 -4.66 1.11 -8.10
N LEU A 69 -4.50 1.90 -7.04
CA LEU A 69 -4.06 1.39 -5.74
C LEU A 69 -5.08 0.42 -5.13
N GLN A 70 -6.39 0.71 -5.24
CA GLN A 70 -7.43 -0.22 -4.78
C GLN A 70 -7.42 -1.54 -5.54
N GLY A 71 -7.18 -1.51 -6.85
CA GLY A 71 -7.04 -2.73 -7.67
C GLY A 71 -5.87 -3.58 -7.18
N LEU A 72 -4.70 -2.96 -6.96
CA LEU A 72 -3.56 -3.65 -6.39
C LEU A 72 -3.87 -4.24 -5.01
N LEU A 73 -4.45 -3.46 -4.10
CA LEU A 73 -4.82 -3.98 -2.77
C LEU A 73 -5.78 -5.17 -2.87
N THR A 74 -6.75 -5.10 -3.79
CA THR A 74 -7.75 -6.15 -4.03
C THR A 74 -7.09 -7.45 -4.54
N GLU A 75 -6.15 -7.35 -5.47
CA GLU A 75 -5.51 -8.49 -6.16
C GLU A 75 -4.48 -9.26 -5.31
N HIS A 76 -4.06 -8.73 -4.16
CA HIS A 76 -3.00 -9.32 -3.32
C HIS A 76 -3.54 -9.88 -2.01
N ASP A 77 -3.00 -10.99 -1.54
CA ASP A 77 -3.43 -11.69 -0.32
C ASP A 77 -2.87 -11.06 0.97
N GLY A 78 -1.76 -10.32 0.86
CA GLY A 78 -1.10 -9.70 2.01
C GLY A 78 -0.25 -8.48 1.65
N LEU A 79 0.23 -7.78 2.69
CA LEU A 79 0.91 -6.49 2.56
C LEU A 79 2.28 -6.49 3.28
N LEU A 80 3.28 -5.92 2.65
CA LEU A 80 4.53 -5.49 3.31
C LEU A 80 4.60 -3.96 3.28
N ILE A 81 4.54 -3.33 4.44
CA ILE A 81 4.50 -1.87 4.56
C ILE A 81 5.70 -1.39 5.36
N ALA A 82 6.55 -0.58 4.73
CA ALA A 82 7.65 0.10 5.42
C ALA A 82 7.32 1.57 5.65
N SER A 83 7.10 1.97 6.90
CA SER A 83 6.72 3.34 7.24
C SER A 83 7.81 4.02 8.07
N PRO A 84 8.43 5.12 7.60
CA PRO A 84 9.15 5.99 8.52
C PRO A 84 8.17 6.64 9.50
N GLU A 85 8.71 7.20 10.57
CA GLU A 85 7.98 8.10 11.47
C GLU A 85 8.32 9.54 11.10
N TYR A 86 7.30 10.33 10.73
CA TYR A 86 7.43 11.77 10.50
C TYR A 86 6.69 12.51 11.62
N ASN A 87 7.43 13.25 12.44
CA ASN A 87 6.90 14.04 13.55
C ASN A 87 6.03 13.23 14.53
N GLY A 88 6.45 12.02 14.92
CA GLY A 88 5.68 11.18 15.85
C GLY A 88 4.51 10.42 15.21
N SER A 89 4.38 10.44 13.89
CA SER A 89 3.25 9.84 13.19
C SER A 89 3.62 9.15 11.87
N LEU A 90 2.64 8.50 11.25
CA LEU A 90 2.80 7.97 9.90
C LEU A 90 2.94 9.10 8.87
N PRO A 91 3.63 8.87 7.74
CA PRO A 91 3.79 9.88 6.71
C PRO A 91 2.46 10.25 6.07
N ALA A 92 2.32 11.52 5.68
CA ALA A 92 1.14 12.02 4.97
C ALA A 92 0.81 11.17 3.73
N ALA A 93 1.81 10.76 2.95
CA ALA A 93 1.61 9.92 1.77
C ALA A 93 0.99 8.56 2.10
N LEU A 94 1.43 7.92 3.19
CA LEU A 94 0.88 6.63 3.63
C LEU A 94 -0.55 6.79 4.14
N LYS A 95 -0.81 7.84 4.94
CA LYS A 95 -2.15 8.15 5.44
C LYS A 95 -3.12 8.43 4.30
N ASN A 96 -2.70 9.27 3.34
CA ASN A 96 -3.52 9.63 2.19
C ASN A 96 -3.84 8.42 1.31
N ALA A 97 -2.86 7.56 1.05
CA ALA A 97 -3.06 6.31 0.32
C ALA A 97 -4.10 5.41 1.02
N ASN A 98 -4.02 5.29 2.34
CA ASN A 98 -5.00 4.55 3.14
C ASN A 98 -6.40 5.20 3.11
N ASP A 99 -6.48 6.53 3.21
CA ASP A 99 -7.74 7.26 3.23
C ASP A 99 -8.52 7.03 1.93
N TRP A 100 -7.85 7.18 0.79
CA TRP A 100 -8.37 6.86 -0.53
C TRP A 100 -8.74 5.37 -0.66
N ALA A 101 -7.82 4.46 -0.33
CA ALA A 101 -8.04 3.03 -0.48
C ALA A 101 -9.21 2.50 0.37
N SER A 102 -9.46 3.10 1.54
CA SER A 102 -10.49 2.64 2.48
C SER A 102 -11.93 2.92 2.04
N ARG A 103 -12.13 3.76 1.01
CA ARG A 103 -13.45 4.13 0.51
C ARG A 103 -14.05 3.02 -0.38
N PRO A 104 -15.35 2.72 -0.29
CA PRO A 104 -15.98 1.81 -1.23
C PRO A 104 -15.97 2.44 -2.63
N SER A 105 -15.54 1.69 -3.65
CA SER A 105 -15.74 2.06 -5.06
C SER A 105 -16.75 1.12 -5.72
N ASP A 106 -17.26 1.53 -6.88
CA ASP A 106 -18.08 0.69 -7.76
C ASP A 106 -17.29 -0.46 -8.41
N ARG A 107 -15.96 -0.34 -8.42
CA ARG A 107 -15.05 -1.33 -9.04
C ARG A 107 -14.60 -2.44 -8.10
N TYR A 108 -14.41 -2.13 -6.81
CA TYR A 108 -13.81 -3.06 -5.86
C TYR A 108 -14.61 -3.11 -4.55
N GLU A 109 -14.98 -4.32 -4.15
CA GLU A 109 -15.66 -4.54 -2.87
C GLU A 109 -14.73 -4.14 -1.71
N ARG A 110 -15.24 -3.31 -0.79
CA ARG A 110 -14.48 -2.82 0.38
C ARG A 110 -13.86 -3.95 1.21
N SER A 111 -14.56 -5.07 1.35
CA SER A 111 -14.06 -6.26 2.04
C SER A 111 -12.79 -6.79 1.40
N ARG A 112 -12.73 -6.84 0.06
CA ARG A 112 -11.59 -7.37 -0.69
C ARG A 112 -10.33 -6.52 -0.58
N ILE A 113 -10.43 -5.26 -0.16
CA ILE A 113 -9.29 -4.35 -0.04
C ILE A 113 -8.43 -4.65 1.20
N PHE A 114 -9.05 -5.00 2.34
CA PHE A 114 -8.31 -5.22 3.60
C PHE A 114 -8.74 -6.46 4.40
N GLN A 115 -9.98 -6.94 4.24
CA GLN A 115 -10.50 -8.01 5.09
C GLN A 115 -9.77 -9.33 4.83
N GLY A 116 -9.31 -9.98 5.89
CA GLY A 116 -8.62 -11.28 5.82
C GLY A 116 -7.18 -11.22 5.31
N LYS A 117 -6.67 -10.04 4.93
CA LYS A 117 -5.27 -9.89 4.50
C LYS A 117 -4.33 -9.81 5.68
N VAL A 118 -3.17 -10.45 5.56
CA VAL A 118 -2.08 -10.34 6.54
C VAL A 118 -1.18 -9.17 6.15
N ALA A 119 -0.86 -8.29 7.11
CA ALA A 119 0.06 -7.18 6.90
C ALA A 119 1.25 -7.28 7.84
N ALA A 120 2.48 -7.17 7.30
CA ALA A 120 3.67 -6.97 8.09
C ALA A 120 4.14 -5.52 7.97
N MET A 121 4.33 -4.87 9.12
CA MET A 121 4.83 -3.50 9.20
C MET A 121 6.29 -3.50 9.63
N MET A 122 7.07 -2.59 9.05
CA MET A 122 8.47 -2.38 9.41
C MET A 122 8.81 -0.89 9.36
N THR A 123 9.86 -0.51 10.10
CA THR A 123 10.37 0.86 10.10
C THR A 123 11.89 0.88 10.11
N ALA A 124 12.46 1.98 9.67
CA ALA A 124 13.88 2.30 9.81
C ALA A 124 14.03 3.78 10.18
N SER A 125 14.82 4.04 11.21
CA SER A 125 15.34 5.36 11.57
C SER A 125 16.85 5.38 11.33
N PRO A 126 17.46 6.55 11.02
CA PRO A 126 18.89 6.76 11.21
C PRO A 126 19.34 6.42 12.63
#